data_AF-A0A9D4PHD0-F1
#
_entry.id   AF-A0A9D4PHD0-F1
#
_cell.length_a   1.000
_cell.length_b   1.000
_cell.length_c   1.000
_cell.angle_alpha   90.00
_cell.angle_beta   90.00
_cell.angle_gamma   90.00
#
_symmetry.space_group_name_H-M   'P 1'
#
loop_
_entity.id
_entity.type
_entity.pdbx_description
1 polymer ?
#
loop_
_entity_poly.entity_id
_entity_poly.type
_entity_poly.pdbx_seq_one_letter_code
_entity_poly.pdbx_strand_id
1 'polypeptide(L)'
;MADDISEFGDPYELVEAEELVMLKLEAPLPPGRSVPKAFAVSSDRSMLTTDYIGFVNNRGFLVKYSYPRALFAGCRDFKGGKGFLATARDVLCKTHTLVIVHNRDAVVDLAAWFPGVLALVLFHNLNCQRTEKAHMQGNRPISRMNRLCGTTPGLGAEELFLSPFALTTLFAFCPDISHVQAPMEYIVKMAGQVKAEGLRQLPLLESCRELTLGRLTRIVDGRYVTMSEVDENTMKMAIEQYPDIEQLQVAAMKPNAIPLIARFTRLRRLHLMSYSDGRDELCRFDRLIKLLEELRLTHLKLMCFMDVSLLKISEACKNLESLSLTECAVSDENVPRDAFLKLKSLALADGIKEKPFFSLLRAARGLTELRLENRWTVMMFVGGPLNSPRQRHEFLRSLTLGTDLAVTRLQVSIADLHAMMQSTPALVTLRTDSYDIRLFVGHFHPRVRLTWTACTVCAAEFPKMDAEQAEMWRDVYIGDLLKGNCKGHRNG
;
A
#
# COMPACT_ATOMS: atom_id res chain seq x y z
N MET A 1 -5.12 -1.15 7.26
CA MET A 1 -5.29 -0.02 6.33
C MET A 1 -6.56 -0.18 5.51
N ALA A 2 -6.65 -1.15 4.59
CA ALA A 2 -7.87 -1.38 3.80
C ALA A 2 -9.12 -1.62 4.68
N ASP A 3 -8.98 -2.33 5.79
CA ASP A 3 -10.08 -2.57 6.74
C ASP A 3 -10.55 -1.28 7.43
N ASP A 4 -9.64 -0.33 7.70
CA ASP A 4 -9.97 0.91 8.41
C ASP A 4 -10.82 1.85 7.55
N ILE A 5 -10.53 1.88 6.24
CA ILE A 5 -11.26 2.67 5.25
C ILE A 5 -12.53 1.95 4.77
N SER A 6 -12.52 0.62 4.69
CA SER A 6 -13.69 -0.18 4.26
C SER A 6 -14.91 -0.04 5.17
N GLU A 7 -14.70 0.41 6.42
CA GLU A 7 -15.81 0.72 7.33
C GLU A 7 -16.62 1.96 6.93
N PHE A 8 -16.06 2.86 6.12
CA PHE A 8 -16.74 4.06 5.64
C PHE A 8 -17.40 3.84 4.27
N GLY A 9 -16.96 2.84 3.52
CA GLY A 9 -17.46 2.57 2.18
C GLY A 9 -16.42 1.84 1.34
N ASP A 10 -16.60 1.79 0.03
CA ASP A 10 -15.56 1.25 -0.85
C ASP A 10 -14.35 2.19 -0.88
N PRO A 11 -13.14 1.74 -0.52
CA PRO A 11 -11.92 2.54 -0.60
C PRO A 11 -11.67 3.17 -1.98
N TYR A 12 -12.11 2.54 -3.06
CA TYR A 12 -11.91 3.06 -4.42
C TYR A 12 -12.84 4.24 -4.74
N GLU A 13 -14.07 4.24 -4.22
CA GLU A 13 -14.97 5.40 -4.32
C GLU A 13 -14.46 6.55 -3.47
N LEU A 14 -13.96 6.24 -2.27
CA LEU A 14 -13.47 7.25 -1.32
C LEU A 14 -12.21 7.96 -1.81
N VAL A 15 -11.40 7.32 -2.66
CA VAL A 15 -10.27 7.96 -3.34
C VAL A 15 -10.75 8.96 -4.39
N GLU A 16 -11.88 8.73 -5.05
CA GLU A 16 -12.40 9.65 -6.05
C GLU A 16 -13.30 10.75 -5.43
N ALA A 17 -13.54 10.70 -4.12
CA ALA A 17 -14.38 11.66 -3.43
C ALA A 17 -13.72 13.04 -3.29
N GLU A 18 -14.53 14.09 -3.43
CA GLU A 18 -14.13 15.49 -3.29
C GLU A 18 -14.83 16.13 -2.08
N GLU A 19 -14.07 16.81 -1.24
CA GLU A 19 -14.55 17.55 -0.05
C GLU A 19 -15.48 16.76 0.90
N LEU A 20 -15.35 15.42 0.92
CA LEU A 20 -16.24 14.52 1.66
C LEU A 20 -15.80 14.38 3.12
N VAL A 21 -16.76 14.52 4.04
CA VAL A 21 -16.58 14.27 5.47
C VAL A 21 -17.56 13.20 5.93
N MET A 22 -17.05 12.14 6.56
CA MET A 22 -17.85 11.06 7.12
C MET A 22 -17.54 10.89 8.60
N LEU A 23 -18.58 10.86 9.43
CA LEU A 23 -18.47 10.78 10.88
C LEU A 23 -19.28 9.59 11.39
N LYS A 24 -18.62 8.61 11.99
CA LYS A 24 -19.27 7.44 12.59
C LYS A 24 -19.62 7.77 14.04
N LEU A 25 -20.91 7.70 14.36
CA LEU A 25 -21.43 7.99 15.69
C LEU A 25 -21.12 6.83 16.65
N GLU A 26 -20.86 7.17 17.91
CA GLU A 26 -20.72 6.17 18.98
C GLU A 26 -22.01 5.35 19.19
N ALA A 27 -23.17 6.00 19.03
CA ALA A 27 -24.47 5.37 19.06
C ALA A 27 -25.35 5.92 17.91
N PRO A 28 -26.23 5.10 17.30
CA PRO A 28 -27.12 5.56 16.24
C PRO A 28 -27.97 6.75 16.66
N LEU A 29 -28.25 7.67 15.73
CA LEU A 29 -29.13 8.80 16.01
C LEU A 29 -30.53 8.31 16.39
N PRO A 30 -31.14 8.85 17.47
CA PRO A 30 -32.51 8.51 17.85
C PRO A 30 -33.48 8.68 16.68
N PRO A 31 -34.49 7.79 16.53
CA PRO A 31 -35.57 7.96 15.56
C PRO A 31 -36.25 9.32 15.73
N GLY A 32 -36.61 9.99 14.63
CA GLY A 32 -37.28 11.29 14.67
C GLY A 32 -36.40 12.49 15.04
N ARG A 33 -35.12 12.29 15.38
CA ARG A 33 -34.18 13.39 15.62
C ARG A 33 -33.98 14.20 14.33
N SER A 34 -34.22 15.51 14.40
CA SER A 34 -33.94 16.44 13.30
C SER A 34 -32.43 16.55 13.06
N VAL A 35 -32.01 16.24 11.84
CA VAL A 35 -30.64 16.40 11.36
C VAL A 35 -30.59 17.58 10.40
N PRO A 36 -29.57 18.46 10.45
CA PRO A 36 -29.46 19.56 9.50
C PRO A 36 -29.46 19.05 8.05
N LYS A 37 -30.07 19.80 7.13
CA LYS A 37 -30.24 19.40 5.73
C LYS A 37 -28.92 19.13 4.99
N ALA A 38 -27.80 19.65 5.50
CA ALA A 38 -26.46 19.46 4.94
C ALA A 38 -25.89 18.05 5.18
N PHE A 39 -26.57 17.19 5.94
CA PHE A 39 -26.10 15.84 6.22
C PHE A 39 -26.99 14.78 5.57
N ALA A 40 -26.34 13.84 4.90
CA ALA A 40 -26.90 12.52 4.66
C ALA A 40 -26.67 11.63 5.89
N VAL A 41 -27.64 10.78 6.19
CA VAL A 41 -27.60 9.84 7.31
C VAL A 41 -27.71 8.44 6.74
N SER A 42 -26.83 7.53 7.16
CA SER A 42 -26.90 6.12 6.77
C SER A 42 -28.23 5.47 7.20
N SER A 43 -28.60 4.37 6.55
CA SER A 43 -29.86 3.65 6.83
C SER A 43 -29.96 3.15 8.28
N ASP A 44 -28.85 2.72 8.85
CA ASP A 44 -28.71 2.32 10.26
C ASP A 44 -28.57 3.50 11.24
N ARG A 45 -28.55 4.75 10.72
CA ARG A 45 -28.37 6.00 11.46
C ARG A 45 -27.09 6.08 12.28
N SER A 46 -26.07 5.28 11.97
CA SER A 46 -24.79 5.26 12.66
C SER A 46 -23.73 6.17 12.03
N MET A 47 -23.98 6.70 10.83
CA MET A 47 -23.02 7.49 10.07
C MET A 47 -23.65 8.77 9.52
N LEU A 48 -22.92 9.88 9.66
CA LEU A 48 -23.23 11.17 9.07
C LEU A 48 -22.25 11.46 7.94
N THR A 49 -22.77 11.87 6.80
CA THR A 49 -21.97 12.26 5.64
C THR A 49 -22.33 13.68 5.24
N THR A 50 -21.33 14.51 4.99
CA THR A 50 -21.49 15.91 4.57
C THR A 50 -20.28 16.35 3.75
N ASP A 51 -20.32 17.57 3.24
CA ASP A 51 -19.15 18.23 2.66
C ASP A 51 -18.41 19.09 3.70
N TYR A 52 -17.26 19.64 3.30
CA TYR A 52 -16.49 20.59 4.11
C TYR A 52 -17.34 21.75 4.66
N ILE A 53 -18.21 22.33 3.82
CA ILE A 53 -19.00 23.51 4.17
C ILE A 53 -20.04 23.16 5.24
N GLY A 54 -20.75 22.05 5.04
CA GLY A 54 -21.72 21.48 5.96
C GLY A 54 -21.08 21.12 7.29
N PHE A 55 -19.88 20.54 7.28
CA PHE A 55 -19.12 20.24 8.49
C PHE A 55 -18.85 21.50 9.33
N VAL A 56 -18.28 22.56 8.72
CA VAL A 56 -17.95 23.81 9.42
C VAL A 56 -19.22 24.55 9.89
N ASN A 57 -20.20 24.74 9.01
CA ASN A 57 -21.40 25.53 9.32
C ASN A 57 -22.30 24.87 10.38
N ASN A 58 -22.20 23.55 10.56
CA ASN A 58 -23.00 22.81 11.52
C ASN A 58 -22.20 22.34 12.75
N ARG A 59 -21.05 22.97 13.04
CA ARG A 59 -20.23 22.73 14.24
C ARG A 59 -21.07 22.57 15.51
N GLY A 60 -22.01 23.49 15.76
CA GLY A 60 -22.85 23.47 16.97
C GLY A 60 -23.79 22.26 17.08
N PHE A 61 -24.14 21.62 15.96
CA PHE A 61 -24.86 20.34 15.97
C PHE A 61 -23.89 19.18 16.23
N LEU A 62 -22.75 19.17 15.53
CA LEU A 62 -21.78 18.08 15.57
C LEU A 62 -21.16 17.87 16.95
N VAL A 63 -20.79 18.94 17.66
CA VAL A 63 -20.19 18.86 19.01
C VAL A 63 -21.11 18.23 20.08
N LYS A 64 -22.39 17.98 19.76
CA LYS A 64 -23.33 17.32 20.67
C LYS A 64 -23.20 15.79 20.68
N TYR A 65 -22.45 15.23 19.74
CA TYR A 65 -22.26 13.79 19.60
C TYR A 65 -20.77 13.44 19.70
N SER A 66 -20.50 12.16 19.92
CA SER A 66 -19.13 11.62 19.96
C SER A 66 -18.92 10.72 18.74
N TYR A 67 -17.75 10.85 18.12
CA TYR A 67 -17.41 10.18 16.88
C TYR A 67 -16.15 9.36 17.04
N PRO A 68 -16.23 8.06 17.42
CA PRO A 68 -15.03 7.23 17.59
C PRO A 68 -14.18 7.14 16.32
N ARG A 69 -14.78 7.33 15.14
CA ARG A 69 -14.07 7.30 13.85
C ARG A 69 -14.55 8.42 12.94
N ALA A 70 -13.62 9.03 12.22
CA ALA A 70 -13.90 10.05 11.23
C ALA A 70 -13.05 9.83 9.97
N LEU A 71 -13.61 10.22 8.82
CA LEU A 71 -12.92 10.21 7.53
C LEU A 71 -13.09 11.56 6.83
N PHE A 72 -11.99 12.07 6.30
CA PHE A 72 -11.94 13.23 5.41
C PHE A 72 -11.34 12.80 4.08
N ALA A 73 -12.06 12.95 2.97
CA ALA A 73 -11.60 12.55 1.65
C ALA A 73 -11.66 13.70 0.66
N GLY A 74 -10.51 13.96 0.01
CA GLY A 74 -10.39 15.05 -0.96
C GLY A 74 -10.60 16.44 -0.35
N CYS A 75 -10.50 16.58 0.98
CA CYS A 75 -10.60 17.87 1.65
C CYS A 75 -9.31 18.68 1.46
N ARG A 76 -9.43 20.01 1.64
CA ARG A 76 -8.28 20.91 1.78
C ARG A 76 -7.52 20.61 3.07
N ASP A 77 -6.30 21.12 3.17
CA ASP A 77 -5.54 21.08 4.41
C ASP A 77 -6.30 21.79 5.54
N PHE A 78 -6.15 21.32 6.78
CA PHE A 78 -6.94 21.82 7.90
C PHE A 78 -6.68 23.32 8.18
N LYS A 79 -5.45 23.77 7.96
CA LYS A 79 -5.04 25.17 8.17
C LYS A 79 -5.55 26.10 7.06
N GLY A 80 -5.65 25.63 5.81
CA GLY A 80 -6.09 26.41 4.66
C GLY A 80 -7.58 26.74 4.65
N GLY A 81 -8.41 25.98 5.38
CA GLY A 81 -9.86 26.19 5.45
C GLY A 81 -10.29 27.15 6.57
N LYS A 82 -11.05 28.21 6.22
CA LYS A 82 -11.60 29.15 7.23
C LYS A 82 -12.51 28.41 8.21
N GLY A 83 -12.09 28.33 9.47
CA GLY A 83 -12.84 27.68 10.55
C GLY A 83 -12.78 26.14 10.55
N PHE A 84 -12.02 25.55 9.63
CA PHE A 84 -12.01 24.09 9.45
C PHE A 84 -11.25 23.38 10.56
N LEU A 85 -9.98 23.74 10.79
CA LEU A 85 -9.20 23.20 11.90
C LEU A 85 -9.89 23.42 13.25
N ALA A 86 -10.47 24.61 13.48
CA ALA A 86 -11.19 24.90 14.71
C ALA A 86 -12.36 23.91 14.90
N THR A 87 -13.22 23.78 13.88
CA THR A 87 -14.35 22.84 13.92
C THR A 87 -13.89 21.40 14.10
N ALA A 88 -12.86 20.97 13.37
CA ALA A 88 -12.30 19.63 13.47
C ALA A 88 -11.79 19.34 14.89
N ARG A 89 -11.12 20.28 15.54
CA ARG A 89 -10.63 20.09 16.92
C ARG A 89 -11.77 19.89 17.92
N ASP A 90 -12.87 20.61 17.77
CA ASP A 90 -14.01 20.45 18.70
C ASP A 90 -14.79 19.17 18.43
N VAL A 91 -15.04 18.86 17.16
CA VAL A 91 -15.86 17.71 16.75
C VAL A 91 -15.10 16.39 16.98
N LEU A 92 -13.79 16.37 16.72
CA LEU A 92 -12.97 15.17 16.78
C LEU A 92 -12.29 14.96 18.15
N CYS A 93 -12.70 15.70 19.18
CA CYS A 93 -12.07 15.65 20.51
C CYS A 93 -12.07 14.26 21.15
N LYS A 94 -13.00 13.38 20.75
CA LYS A 94 -13.13 11.98 21.21
C LYS A 94 -12.87 10.95 20.10
N THR A 95 -12.32 11.37 18.96
CA THR A 95 -12.05 10.48 17.85
C THR A 95 -10.85 9.61 18.15
N HIS A 96 -11.00 8.28 18.03
CA HIS A 96 -9.91 7.32 18.20
C HIS A 96 -9.22 7.00 16.88
N THR A 97 -9.97 6.93 15.78
CA THR A 97 -9.42 6.65 14.44
C THR A 97 -9.76 7.79 13.49
N LEU A 98 -8.72 8.42 12.95
CA LEU A 98 -8.84 9.46 11.93
C LEU A 98 -8.29 8.94 10.61
N VAL A 99 -9.14 8.87 9.59
CA VAL A 99 -8.77 8.53 8.22
C VAL A 99 -8.75 9.81 7.40
N ILE A 100 -7.66 10.04 6.66
CA ILE A 100 -7.55 11.15 5.71
C ILE A 100 -7.15 10.56 4.37
N VAL A 101 -8.03 10.70 3.39
CA VAL A 101 -7.77 10.35 1.99
C VAL A 101 -7.28 11.60 1.27
N HIS A 102 -6.13 11.51 0.61
CA HIS A 102 -5.47 12.67 -0.03
C HIS A 102 -4.98 13.72 0.97
N ASN A 103 -4.33 13.26 2.06
CA ASN A 103 -3.79 14.14 3.09
C ASN A 103 -2.76 15.14 2.54
N ARG A 104 -2.94 16.41 2.93
CA ARG A 104 -2.07 17.55 2.58
C ARG A 104 -1.32 18.10 3.78
N ASP A 105 -1.75 17.78 4.99
CA ASP A 105 -1.18 18.30 6.22
C ASP A 105 0.08 17.54 6.66
N ALA A 106 0.88 18.19 7.50
CA ALA A 106 2.03 17.54 8.12
C ALA A 106 1.58 16.55 9.21
N VAL A 107 2.18 15.35 9.25
CA VAL A 107 1.80 14.28 10.20
C VAL A 107 2.01 14.72 11.66
N VAL A 108 3.12 15.40 11.93
CA VAL A 108 3.42 15.93 13.27
C VAL A 108 2.38 16.98 13.70
N ASP A 109 1.89 17.77 12.75
CA ASP A 109 0.85 18.76 13.01
C ASP A 109 -0.51 18.09 13.27
N LEU A 110 -0.87 17.06 12.49
CA LEU A 110 -2.07 16.26 12.74
C LEU A 110 -2.05 15.61 14.13
N ALA A 111 -0.91 15.03 14.53
CA ALA A 111 -0.73 14.43 15.85
C ALA A 111 -0.90 15.47 16.97
N ALA A 112 -0.43 16.70 16.76
CA ALA A 112 -0.54 17.80 17.72
C ALA A 112 -1.95 18.41 17.78
N TRP A 113 -2.66 18.49 16.65
CA TRP A 113 -4.03 19.04 16.61
C TRP A 113 -5.06 18.07 17.17
N PHE A 114 -4.82 16.77 17.03
CA PHE A 114 -5.73 15.71 17.44
C PHE A 114 -5.07 14.74 18.44
N PRO A 115 -4.69 15.20 19.65
CA PRO A 115 -3.93 14.39 20.62
C PRO A 115 -4.71 13.18 21.17
N GLY A 116 -6.04 13.14 21.01
CA GLY A 116 -6.89 12.01 21.40
C GLY A 116 -6.93 10.86 20.38
N VAL A 117 -6.44 11.07 19.15
CA VAL A 117 -6.42 10.04 18.10
C VAL A 117 -5.40 8.97 18.45
N LEU A 118 -5.83 7.71 18.40
CA LEU A 118 -5.00 6.53 18.60
C LEU A 118 -4.43 6.03 17.27
N ALA A 119 -5.25 6.03 16.22
CA ALA A 119 -4.88 5.57 14.89
C ALA A 119 -5.07 6.66 13.82
N LEU A 120 -3.98 7.05 13.17
CA LEU A 120 -3.99 7.96 12.02
C LEU A 120 -3.74 7.16 10.74
N VAL A 121 -4.71 7.18 9.84
CA VAL A 121 -4.68 6.46 8.55
C VAL A 121 -4.65 7.47 7.42
N LEU A 122 -3.50 7.59 6.75
CA LEU A 122 -3.27 8.53 5.66
C LEU A 122 -3.30 7.78 4.34
N PHE A 123 -4.51 7.47 3.87
CA PHE A 123 -4.71 6.76 2.62
C PHE A 123 -4.39 7.72 1.47
N HIS A 124 -3.43 7.38 0.62
CA HIS A 124 -3.02 8.25 -0.48
C HIS A 124 -2.49 9.61 0.00
N ASN A 125 -1.51 9.59 0.90
CA ASN A 125 -0.88 10.80 1.41
C ASN A 125 -0.20 11.60 0.29
N LEU A 126 -0.56 12.87 0.14
CA LEU A 126 0.01 13.76 -0.87
C LEU A 126 1.24 14.51 -0.36
N ASN A 127 1.37 14.73 0.95
CA ASN A 127 2.45 15.52 1.53
C ASN A 127 3.65 14.66 1.94
N CYS A 128 4.81 14.88 1.31
CA CYS A 128 6.07 14.27 1.72
C CYS A 128 6.60 14.97 2.98
N GLN A 129 6.69 14.24 4.09
CA GLN A 129 7.03 14.81 5.41
C GLN A 129 8.54 15.03 5.53
N ARG A 130 9.04 16.12 4.95
CA ARG A 130 10.48 16.39 4.81
C ARG A 130 11.01 17.49 5.73
N THR A 131 10.17 18.32 6.33
CA THR A 131 10.60 19.57 6.97
C THR A 131 11.43 19.37 8.24
N GLU A 132 12.69 19.79 8.18
CA GLU A 132 13.56 20.12 9.32
C GLU A 132 13.04 21.32 10.13
N LYS A 133 12.12 22.10 9.53
CA LYS A 133 11.47 23.28 10.13
C LYS A 133 10.27 22.93 11.02
N ALA A 134 10.28 21.77 11.68
CA ALA A 134 9.39 21.62 12.83
C ALA A 134 9.95 22.55 13.91
N HIS A 135 9.34 23.71 14.09
CA HIS A 135 9.54 24.53 15.26
C HIS A 135 9.29 23.65 16.51
N MET A 136 10.37 23.13 17.10
CA MET A 136 10.46 22.55 18.45
C MET A 136 10.23 23.65 19.52
N GLN A 137 9.36 24.62 19.23
CA GLN A 137 9.05 25.74 20.10
C GLN A 137 7.57 25.70 20.45
N GLY A 138 7.30 25.24 21.67
CA GLY A 138 6.00 25.28 22.32
C GLY A 138 5.65 23.98 23.06
N ASN A 139 4.98 24.12 24.21
CA ASN A 139 4.29 23.03 24.91
C ASN A 139 3.18 22.47 23.99
N ARG A 140 3.53 21.60 23.04
CA ARG A 140 2.54 20.81 22.30
C ARG A 140 2.01 19.70 23.21
N PRO A 141 0.69 19.44 23.21
CA PRO A 141 0.14 18.31 23.98
C PRO A 141 0.72 17.00 23.45
N ILE A 142 1.07 16.10 24.37
CA ILE A 142 1.50 14.73 24.04
C ILE A 142 0.33 14.02 23.37
N SER A 143 0.59 13.39 22.22
CA SER A 143 -0.41 12.63 21.47
C SER A 143 -0.49 11.21 22.00
N ARG A 144 -1.71 10.65 22.01
CA ARG A 144 -1.98 9.25 22.36
C ARG A 144 -1.87 8.31 21.16
N MET A 145 -1.40 8.82 20.01
CA MET A 145 -1.32 8.05 18.79
C MET A 145 -0.41 6.84 18.98
N ASN A 146 -0.98 5.65 18.81
CA ASN A 146 -0.26 4.38 18.86
C ASN A 146 0.01 3.79 17.46
N ARG A 147 -0.68 4.30 16.42
CA ARG A 147 -0.63 3.73 15.08
C ARG A 147 -0.69 4.80 14.00
N LEU A 148 0.30 4.76 13.11
CA LEU A 148 0.38 5.57 11.89
C LEU A 148 0.56 4.66 10.67
N CYS A 149 -0.41 4.66 9.76
CA CYS A 149 -0.30 3.90 8.51
C CYS A 149 -0.77 4.71 7.30
N GLY A 150 -0.28 4.37 6.12
CA GLY A 150 -0.63 5.09 4.90
C GLY A 150 0.27 4.74 3.72
N THR A 151 -0.04 5.35 2.58
CA THR A 151 0.67 5.15 1.31
C THR A 151 1.01 6.49 0.68
N THR A 152 1.99 6.50 -0.23
CA THR A 152 2.35 7.69 -1.03
C THR A 152 2.29 7.36 -2.52
N PRO A 153 1.09 7.14 -3.10
CA PRO A 153 0.95 6.66 -4.48
C PRO A 153 1.46 7.65 -5.53
N GLY A 154 1.49 8.95 -5.21
CA GLY A 154 2.08 9.97 -6.08
C GLY A 154 3.58 9.78 -6.34
N LEU A 155 4.26 8.94 -5.55
CA LEU A 155 5.63 8.46 -5.78
C LEU A 155 5.68 6.95 -6.07
N GLY A 156 4.55 6.30 -6.30
CA GLY A 156 4.50 4.84 -6.46
C GLY A 156 4.97 4.06 -5.22
N ALA A 157 4.88 4.65 -4.02
CA ALA A 157 5.30 4.02 -2.77
C ALA A 157 4.10 3.43 -2.00
N GLU A 158 4.26 2.19 -1.50
CA GLU A 158 3.28 1.46 -0.70
C GLU A 158 3.30 1.84 0.80
N GLU A 159 4.06 2.88 1.16
CA GLU A 159 4.27 3.37 2.53
C GLU A 159 4.29 4.90 2.59
N LEU A 160 4.34 5.44 3.81
CA LEU A 160 4.48 6.88 4.01
C LEU A 160 5.90 7.35 3.75
N PHE A 161 6.03 8.43 2.97
CA PHE A 161 7.29 9.11 2.76
C PHE A 161 7.58 10.05 3.92
N LEU A 162 8.22 9.52 4.97
CA LEU A 162 8.66 10.28 6.15
C LEU A 162 10.18 10.43 6.17
N SER A 163 10.68 11.63 6.46
CA SER A 163 12.10 11.84 6.73
C SER A 163 12.47 11.29 8.12
N PRO A 164 13.76 10.96 8.36
CA PRO A 164 14.22 10.58 9.69
C PRO A 164 13.88 11.63 10.75
N PHE A 165 13.95 12.92 10.40
CA PHE A 165 13.60 14.01 11.30
C PHE A 165 12.09 14.05 11.63
N ALA A 166 11.22 13.83 10.64
CA ALA A 166 9.79 13.75 10.88
C ALA A 166 9.45 12.56 11.80
N LEU A 167 10.11 11.43 11.60
CA LEU A 167 9.97 10.25 12.45
C LEU A 167 10.45 10.51 13.89
N THR A 168 11.66 11.02 14.10
CA THR A 168 12.16 11.32 15.45
C THR A 168 11.29 12.34 16.18
N THR A 169 10.81 13.36 15.47
CA THR A 169 9.86 14.34 15.99
C THR A 169 8.55 13.67 16.40
N LEU A 170 8.01 12.80 15.54
CA LEU A 170 6.79 12.05 15.84
C LEU A 170 6.94 11.20 17.10
N PHE A 171 8.07 10.53 17.25
CA PHE A 171 8.36 9.67 18.40
C PHE A 171 8.52 10.45 19.71
N ALA A 172 9.00 11.68 19.64
CA ALA A 172 9.03 12.56 20.80
C ALA A 172 7.61 12.99 21.24
N PHE A 173 6.69 13.17 20.29
CA PHE A 173 5.31 13.60 20.58
C PHE A 173 4.32 12.47 20.83
N CYS A 174 4.62 11.25 20.37
CA CYS A 174 3.74 10.07 20.43
C CYS A 174 4.47 8.92 21.12
N PRO A 175 4.62 8.94 22.46
CA PRO A 175 5.40 7.94 23.19
C PRO A 175 4.80 6.52 23.10
N ASP A 176 3.49 6.41 22.83
CA ASP A 176 2.78 5.12 22.76
C ASP A 176 2.78 4.52 21.34
N ILE A 177 3.48 5.14 20.37
CA ILE A 177 3.46 4.68 18.98
C ILE A 177 4.18 3.34 18.80
N SER A 178 3.42 2.36 18.33
CA SER A 178 3.82 0.96 18.21
C SER A 178 3.67 0.43 16.78
N HIS A 179 3.20 1.25 15.85
CA HIS A 179 3.01 0.84 14.46
C HIS A 179 3.21 2.05 13.55
N VAL A 180 4.22 1.97 12.68
CA VAL A 180 4.53 3.00 11.70
C VAL A 180 4.81 2.37 10.35
N GLN A 181 3.97 2.65 9.36
CA GLN A 181 4.18 2.23 7.98
C GLN A 181 5.04 3.26 7.23
N ALA A 182 6.34 3.27 7.50
CA ALA A 182 7.34 4.11 6.84
C ALA A 182 8.74 3.46 6.91
N PRO A 183 9.71 3.89 6.08
CA PRO A 183 11.08 3.40 6.16
C PRO A 183 11.75 3.76 7.50
N MET A 184 12.21 2.75 8.25
CA MET A 184 12.75 2.87 9.62
C MET A 184 14.25 2.62 9.73
N GLU A 185 14.96 2.42 8.61
CA GLU A 185 16.39 2.07 8.57
C GLU A 185 17.28 3.05 9.36
N TYR A 186 17.04 4.36 9.25
CA TYR A 186 17.80 5.39 9.96
C TYR A 186 17.49 5.35 11.45
N ILE A 187 16.23 5.11 11.82
CA ILE A 187 15.80 5.01 13.22
C ILE A 187 16.43 3.80 13.88
N VAL A 188 16.49 2.67 13.18
CA VAL A 188 17.18 1.46 13.64
C VAL A 188 18.67 1.75 13.90
N LYS A 189 19.34 2.42 12.95
CA LYS A 189 20.77 2.77 13.10
C LYS A 189 21.01 3.74 14.26
N MET A 190 20.17 4.78 14.38
CA MET A 190 20.26 5.76 15.47
C MET A 190 20.00 5.14 16.84
N ALA A 191 18.97 4.30 16.97
CA ALA A 191 18.66 3.63 18.24
C ALA A 191 19.80 2.72 18.71
N GLY A 192 20.52 2.09 17.77
CA GLY A 192 21.73 1.32 18.06
C GLY A 192 22.84 2.19 18.67
N GLN A 193 23.06 3.39 18.12
CA GLN A 193 24.04 4.35 18.64
C GLN A 193 23.65 4.87 20.03
N VAL A 194 22.41 5.30 20.21
CA VAL A 194 21.87 5.78 21.51
C VAL A 194 22.02 4.72 22.60
N LYS A 195 21.75 3.44 22.27
CA LYS A 195 21.94 2.32 23.19
C LYS A 195 23.41 2.08 23.53
N ALA A 196 24.30 2.15 22.55
CA ALA A 196 25.75 2.03 22.76
C ALA A 196 26.31 3.16 23.66
N GLU A 197 25.70 4.34 23.59
CA GLU A 197 26.04 5.53 24.40
C GLU A 197 25.37 5.52 25.80
N GLY A 198 24.58 4.49 26.14
CA GLY A 198 23.95 4.36 27.46
C GLY A 198 22.80 5.34 27.73
N LEU A 199 22.27 5.98 26.70
CA LEU A 199 21.15 6.92 26.79
C LEU A 199 19.80 6.16 26.85
N ARG A 200 18.79 6.74 27.51
CA ARG A 200 17.46 6.13 27.65
C ARG A 200 16.89 5.71 26.28
N GLN A 201 16.36 4.50 26.23
CA GLN A 201 15.79 3.89 25.02
C GLN A 201 14.70 4.76 24.38
N LEU A 202 14.63 4.73 23.05
CA LEU A 202 13.49 5.27 22.31
C LEU A 202 12.24 4.39 22.59
N PRO A 203 11.03 4.97 22.75
CA PRO A 203 9.82 4.24 23.14
C PRO A 203 9.36 3.11 22.19
N LEU A 204 9.91 3.05 20.98
CA LEU A 204 9.45 2.21 19.87
C LEU A 204 9.77 0.73 19.98
N LEU A 205 10.71 0.38 20.85
CA LEU A 205 11.44 -0.89 20.71
C LEU A 205 10.61 -2.11 21.12
N GLU A 206 9.68 -1.98 22.07
CA GLU A 206 9.00 -3.16 22.65
C GLU A 206 7.68 -3.52 21.97
N SER A 207 7.04 -2.57 21.29
CA SER A 207 5.66 -2.72 20.81
C SER A 207 5.53 -2.75 19.28
N CYS A 208 6.61 -2.46 18.55
CA CYS A 208 6.60 -2.44 17.09
C CYS A 208 6.38 -3.83 16.48
N ARG A 209 5.32 -3.96 15.68
CA ARG A 209 4.97 -5.23 15.00
C ARG A 209 5.27 -5.24 13.50
N GLU A 210 5.57 -4.08 12.92
CA GLU A 210 5.84 -3.95 11.49
C GLU A 210 7.11 -3.14 11.28
N LEU A 211 8.00 -3.64 10.44
CA LEU A 211 9.26 -2.97 10.16
C LEU A 211 9.49 -2.90 8.65
N THR A 212 9.65 -1.68 8.15
CA THR A 212 10.11 -1.43 6.78
C THR A 212 11.55 -0.94 6.82
N LEU A 213 12.45 -1.68 6.19
CA LEU A 213 13.85 -1.34 6.00
C LEU A 213 14.09 -1.09 4.51
N GLY A 214 14.77 -0.02 4.16
CA GLY A 214 14.85 0.39 2.77
C GLY A 214 13.65 1.24 2.36
N ARG A 215 13.77 1.90 1.21
CA ARG A 215 12.66 2.57 0.53
C ARG A 215 12.53 2.08 -0.89
N LEU A 216 11.29 1.81 -1.30
CA LEU A 216 10.93 1.37 -2.63
C LEU A 216 9.98 2.36 -3.32
N THR A 217 10.35 2.78 -4.53
CA THR A 217 9.56 3.71 -5.36
C THR A 217 9.33 3.06 -6.71
N ARG A 218 8.07 2.94 -7.14
CA ARG A 218 7.74 2.51 -8.51
C ARG A 218 7.74 3.71 -9.45
N ILE A 219 8.53 3.64 -10.52
CA ILE A 219 8.55 4.66 -11.58
C ILE A 219 7.53 4.33 -12.69
N VAL A 220 7.27 5.29 -13.58
CA VAL A 220 6.16 5.23 -14.58
C VAL A 220 6.25 4.03 -15.52
N ASP A 221 7.45 3.62 -15.91
CA ASP A 221 7.66 2.48 -16.80
C ASP A 221 7.44 1.12 -16.11
N GLY A 222 7.07 1.13 -14.82
CA GLY A 222 6.80 -0.04 -14.02
C GLY A 222 8.02 -0.59 -13.28
N ARG A 223 9.23 -0.08 -13.52
CA ARG A 223 10.44 -0.46 -12.77
C ARG A 223 10.39 0.09 -11.35
N TYR A 224 11.19 -0.51 -10.49
CA TYR A 224 11.37 -0.07 -9.11
C TYR A 224 12.76 0.52 -8.90
N VAL A 225 12.80 1.62 -8.14
CA VAL A 225 14.03 2.30 -7.72
C VAL A 225 14.16 2.18 -6.21
N THR A 226 15.33 1.74 -5.77
CA THR A 226 15.69 1.61 -4.36
C THR A 226 16.50 2.82 -3.94
N MET A 227 16.20 3.42 -2.78
CA MET A 227 16.96 4.57 -2.27
C MET A 227 17.99 4.20 -1.19
N SER A 228 17.95 2.97 -0.68
CA SER A 228 18.78 2.52 0.43
C SER A 228 18.93 1.00 0.45
N GLU A 229 20.13 0.54 0.80
CA GLU A 229 20.49 -0.88 0.94
C GLU A 229 20.48 -1.30 2.40
N VAL A 230 20.04 -2.54 2.64
CA VAL A 230 20.01 -3.19 3.95
C VAL A 230 21.07 -4.28 3.99
N ASP A 231 22.08 -4.04 4.82
CA ASP A 231 23.19 -4.94 5.07
C ASP A 231 22.99 -5.76 6.36
N GLU A 232 23.95 -6.66 6.62
CA GLU A 232 23.94 -7.55 7.77
C GLU A 232 23.93 -6.79 9.11
N ASN A 233 24.65 -5.66 9.19
CA ASN A 233 24.71 -4.84 10.40
C ASN A 233 23.37 -4.19 10.71
N THR A 234 22.72 -3.62 9.68
CA THR A 234 21.38 -3.04 9.82
C THR A 234 20.37 -4.10 10.26
N MET A 235 20.46 -5.31 9.72
CA MET A 235 19.59 -6.42 10.10
C MET A 235 19.84 -6.91 11.54
N LYS A 236 21.11 -7.02 11.97
CA LYS A 236 21.46 -7.33 13.37
C LYS A 236 20.88 -6.31 14.35
N MET A 237 21.03 -5.02 14.04
CA MET A 237 20.44 -3.94 14.84
C MET A 237 18.91 -4.05 14.88
N ALA A 238 18.26 -4.32 13.73
CA ALA A 238 16.81 -4.51 13.66
C ALA A 238 16.33 -5.67 14.54
N ILE A 239 17.03 -6.80 14.54
CA ILE A 239 16.69 -7.98 15.36
C ILE A 239 16.79 -7.68 16.85
N GLU A 240 17.86 -6.97 17.26
CA GLU A 240 18.05 -6.59 18.66
C GLU A 240 17.03 -5.58 19.16
N GLN A 241 16.49 -4.76 18.26
CA GLN A 241 15.59 -3.65 18.57
C GLN A 241 14.13 -3.99 18.39
N TYR A 242 13.81 -4.93 17.51
CA TYR A 242 12.45 -5.27 17.09
C TYR A 242 12.27 -6.80 16.98
N PRO A 243 12.51 -7.58 18.05
CA PRO A 243 12.53 -9.04 17.98
C PRO A 243 11.16 -9.67 17.69
N ASP A 244 10.07 -8.97 18.03
CA ASP A 244 8.69 -9.48 18.02
C ASP A 244 7.86 -9.06 16.80
N ILE A 245 8.50 -8.63 15.71
CA ILE A 245 7.78 -8.21 14.50
C ILE A 245 7.00 -9.35 13.85
N GLU A 246 5.82 -9.01 13.33
CA GLU A 246 4.95 -9.90 12.58
C GLU A 246 5.04 -9.64 11.06
N GLN A 247 5.51 -8.45 10.67
CA GLN A 247 5.72 -8.04 9.28
C GLN A 247 7.10 -7.40 9.08
N LEU A 248 7.80 -7.85 8.05
CA LEU A 248 9.08 -7.31 7.62
C LEU A 248 9.02 -6.99 6.12
N GLN A 249 9.38 -5.76 5.77
CA GLN A 249 9.63 -5.33 4.41
C GLN A 249 11.08 -4.87 4.27
N VAL A 250 11.77 -5.37 3.25
CA VAL A 250 13.16 -5.02 2.94
C VAL A 250 13.27 -4.62 1.47
N ALA A 251 13.43 -3.32 1.21
CA ALA A 251 13.39 -2.76 -0.14
C ALA A 251 14.66 -2.99 -0.97
N ALA A 252 15.81 -3.29 -0.38
CA ALA A 252 16.99 -3.73 -1.11
C ALA A 252 17.92 -4.48 -0.17
N MET A 253 18.02 -5.79 -0.31
CA MET A 253 18.75 -6.61 0.65
C MET A 253 20.03 -7.18 0.04
N LYS A 254 21.13 -7.10 0.80
CA LYS A 254 22.36 -7.84 0.48
C LYS A 254 22.19 -9.33 0.81
N PRO A 255 22.73 -10.26 0.01
CA PRO A 255 22.50 -11.69 0.22
C PRO A 255 22.94 -12.23 1.59
N ASN A 256 23.93 -11.61 2.25
CA ASN A 256 24.39 -12.01 3.58
C ASN A 256 23.40 -11.65 4.71
N ALA A 257 22.45 -10.72 4.47
CA ALA A 257 21.42 -10.38 5.45
C ALA A 257 20.24 -11.38 5.45
N ILE A 258 20.04 -12.16 4.37
CA ILE A 258 18.92 -13.11 4.22
C ILE A 258 18.81 -14.08 5.41
N PRO A 259 19.89 -14.79 5.82
CA PRO A 259 19.77 -15.82 6.86
C PRO A 259 19.36 -15.24 8.22
N LEU A 260 19.59 -13.94 8.45
CA LEU A 260 19.25 -13.29 9.71
C LEU A 260 17.75 -13.11 9.90
N ILE A 261 16.95 -13.12 8.82
CA ILE A 261 15.49 -12.96 8.88
C ILE A 261 14.84 -14.07 9.72
N ALA A 262 15.41 -15.28 9.72
CA ALA A 262 14.94 -16.41 10.51
C ALA A 262 14.87 -16.13 12.02
N ARG A 263 15.63 -15.13 12.50
CA ARG A 263 15.65 -14.73 13.90
C ARG A 263 14.38 -13.99 14.34
N PHE A 264 13.54 -13.54 13.40
CA PHE A 264 12.21 -12.99 13.69
C PHE A 264 11.17 -14.11 13.82
N THR A 265 11.11 -14.73 15.00
CA THR A 265 10.32 -15.96 15.24
C THR A 265 8.79 -15.78 15.07
N ARG A 266 8.28 -14.55 15.12
CA ARG A 266 6.85 -14.21 14.97
C ARG A 266 6.46 -13.77 13.58
N LEU A 267 7.40 -13.74 12.63
CA LEU A 267 7.19 -13.20 11.31
C LEU A 267 6.17 -14.03 10.51
N ARG A 268 5.13 -13.34 10.02
CA ARG A 268 4.04 -13.94 9.21
C ARG A 268 3.94 -13.31 7.82
N ARG A 269 4.46 -12.09 7.66
CA ARG A 269 4.38 -11.33 6.41
C ARG A 269 5.78 -10.88 6.01
N LEU A 270 6.23 -11.31 4.85
CA LEU A 270 7.58 -11.05 4.37
C LEU A 270 7.54 -10.44 2.98
N HIS A 271 8.12 -9.25 2.84
CA HIS A 271 8.34 -8.57 1.57
C HIS A 271 9.84 -8.36 1.37
N LEU A 272 10.42 -9.01 0.36
CA LEU A 272 11.84 -8.89 0.04
C LEU A 272 12.03 -8.43 -1.40
N MET A 273 12.92 -7.46 -1.58
CA MET A 273 13.53 -7.15 -2.86
C MET A 273 15.02 -7.51 -2.81
N SER A 274 15.46 -8.29 -3.79
CA SER A 274 16.88 -8.50 -4.02
C SER A 274 17.51 -7.26 -4.64
N TYR A 275 18.65 -6.84 -4.12
CA TYR A 275 19.50 -5.85 -4.78
C TYR A 275 20.31 -6.51 -5.90
N SER A 276 20.44 -5.86 -7.06
CA SER A 276 21.43 -6.20 -8.09
C SER A 276 22.32 -4.98 -8.33
N ASP A 277 23.62 -5.08 -8.06
CA ASP A 277 24.60 -3.98 -8.20
C ASP A 277 24.99 -3.70 -9.67
N GLY A 278 24.01 -3.71 -10.57
CA GLY A 278 24.17 -3.43 -12.01
C GLY A 278 25.16 -4.32 -12.77
N ARG A 279 25.84 -5.27 -12.12
CA ARG A 279 26.90 -6.12 -12.70
C ARG A 279 26.83 -7.60 -12.33
N ASP A 280 25.99 -8.02 -11.39
CA ASP A 280 25.91 -9.41 -10.96
C ASP A 280 24.46 -9.90 -10.86
N GLU A 281 24.30 -11.19 -11.16
CA GLU A 281 23.05 -11.96 -11.23
C GLU A 281 22.07 -11.64 -10.09
N LEU A 282 20.79 -11.46 -10.45
CA LEU A 282 19.66 -11.41 -9.51
C LEU A 282 19.78 -12.53 -8.45
N CYS A 283 19.37 -12.25 -7.19
CA CYS A 283 19.53 -13.23 -6.12
C CYS A 283 18.76 -14.51 -6.44
N ARG A 284 19.44 -15.64 -6.32
CA ARG A 284 18.86 -16.97 -6.49
C ARG A 284 17.91 -17.28 -5.34
N PHE A 285 16.76 -17.84 -5.68
CA PHE A 285 15.71 -18.23 -4.74
C PHE A 285 16.14 -19.33 -3.76
N ASP A 286 17.13 -20.15 -4.13
CA ASP A 286 17.63 -21.25 -3.29
C ASP A 286 18.11 -20.79 -1.90
N ARG A 287 18.60 -19.55 -1.81
CA ARG A 287 19.00 -18.91 -0.54
C ARG A 287 17.83 -18.66 0.41
N LEU A 288 16.60 -18.59 -0.09
CA LEU A 288 15.40 -18.35 0.71
C LEU A 288 14.75 -19.64 1.21
N ILE A 289 15.04 -20.82 0.63
CA ILE A 289 14.28 -22.04 0.91
C ILE A 289 14.28 -22.39 2.40
N LYS A 290 15.47 -22.46 3.01
CA LYS A 290 15.60 -22.77 4.45
C LYS A 290 14.87 -21.75 5.32
N LEU A 291 14.96 -20.47 4.95
CA LEU A 291 14.24 -19.40 5.63
C LEU A 291 12.72 -19.60 5.55
N LEU A 292 12.19 -19.93 4.37
CA LEU A 292 10.76 -20.16 4.19
C LEU A 292 10.26 -21.39 4.96
N GLU A 293 11.08 -22.44 5.11
CA GLU A 293 10.75 -23.64 5.90
C GLU A 293 10.65 -23.34 7.40
N GLU A 294 11.45 -22.41 7.90
CA GLU A 294 11.47 -22.00 9.31
C GLU A 294 10.33 -21.04 9.66
N LEU A 295 9.83 -20.28 8.68
CA LEU A 295 8.82 -19.25 8.88
C LEU A 295 7.40 -19.76 8.59
N ARG A 296 6.44 -19.34 9.42
CA ARG A 296 5.01 -19.66 9.23
C ARG A 296 4.30 -18.55 8.46
N LEU A 297 4.77 -18.27 7.25
CA LEU A 297 4.28 -17.15 6.46
C LEU A 297 2.84 -17.36 5.99
N THR A 298 2.06 -16.28 6.06
CA THR A 298 0.75 -16.14 5.40
C THR A 298 0.83 -15.19 4.22
N HIS A 299 1.81 -14.29 4.16
CA HIS A 299 2.01 -13.37 3.05
C HIS A 299 3.49 -13.38 2.62
N LEU A 300 3.72 -13.55 1.32
CA LEU A 300 5.05 -13.53 0.71
C LEU A 300 5.04 -12.63 -0.53
N LYS A 301 5.87 -11.59 -0.51
CA LYS A 301 6.16 -10.74 -1.67
C LYS A 301 7.64 -10.83 -1.99
N LEU A 302 7.97 -11.29 -3.19
CA LEU A 302 9.33 -11.38 -3.69
C LEU A 302 9.49 -10.48 -4.90
N MET A 303 10.62 -9.79 -4.95
CA MET A 303 10.99 -8.94 -6.07
C MET A 303 12.44 -9.13 -6.51
N CYS A 304 12.66 -9.22 -7.82
CA CYS A 304 14.00 -9.36 -8.43
C CYS A 304 14.74 -10.66 -8.05
N PHE A 305 14.03 -11.81 -7.99
CA PHE A 305 14.63 -13.12 -7.71
C PHE A 305 14.69 -14.03 -8.94
N MET A 306 15.73 -14.88 -9.01
CA MET A 306 15.88 -15.91 -10.07
C MET A 306 15.56 -17.30 -9.56
N ASP A 307 15.18 -18.18 -10.48
CA ASP A 307 14.88 -19.59 -10.23
C ASP A 307 13.82 -19.80 -9.13
N VAL A 308 12.80 -18.93 -9.11
CA VAL A 308 11.73 -19.01 -8.11
C VAL A 308 10.90 -20.26 -8.37
N SER A 309 10.93 -21.20 -7.44
CA SER A 309 10.14 -22.43 -7.49
C SER A 309 8.87 -22.28 -6.64
N LEU A 310 7.72 -22.22 -7.32
CA LEU A 310 6.38 -22.21 -6.75
C LEU A 310 6.10 -23.49 -5.94
N LEU A 311 6.63 -24.64 -6.36
CA LEU A 311 6.55 -25.91 -5.62
C LEU A 311 7.17 -25.76 -4.24
N LYS A 312 8.42 -25.30 -4.17
CA LYS A 312 9.11 -25.09 -2.89
C LYS A 312 8.40 -24.05 -2.02
N ILE A 313 7.87 -22.98 -2.63
CA ILE A 313 7.03 -22.00 -1.90
C ILE A 313 5.81 -22.69 -1.30
N SER A 314 5.09 -23.53 -2.05
CA SER A 314 3.90 -24.23 -1.55
C SER A 314 4.21 -25.23 -0.43
N GLU A 315 5.35 -25.92 -0.51
CA GLU A 315 5.76 -26.93 0.45
C GLU A 315 6.18 -26.31 1.78
N ALA A 316 6.93 -25.21 1.72
CA ALA A 316 7.40 -24.46 2.87
C ALA A 316 6.27 -23.61 3.49
N CYS A 317 5.51 -22.88 2.67
CA CYS A 317 4.49 -21.93 3.11
C CYS A 317 3.07 -22.50 2.97
N LYS A 318 2.76 -23.59 3.68
CA LYS A 318 1.44 -24.27 3.58
C LYS A 318 0.23 -23.41 3.96
N ASN A 319 0.45 -22.30 4.67
CA ASN A 319 -0.58 -21.37 5.12
C ASN A 319 -0.64 -20.08 4.28
N LEU A 320 -0.02 -20.06 3.10
CA LEU A 320 0.08 -18.85 2.30
C LEU A 320 -1.29 -18.40 1.78
N GLU A 321 -1.68 -17.17 2.15
CA GLU A 321 -2.92 -16.50 1.76
C GLU A 321 -2.68 -15.45 0.67
N SER A 322 -1.47 -14.88 0.62
CA SER A 322 -1.07 -13.90 -0.38
C SER A 322 0.32 -14.20 -0.94
N LEU A 323 0.43 -14.21 -2.27
CA LEU A 323 1.68 -14.36 -3.01
C LEU A 323 1.82 -13.23 -4.02
N SER A 324 2.96 -12.54 -3.99
CA SER A 324 3.31 -11.53 -4.98
C SER A 324 4.70 -11.80 -5.55
N LEU A 325 4.79 -11.93 -6.87
CA LEU A 325 6.04 -12.15 -7.59
C LEU A 325 6.20 -11.05 -8.64
N THR A 326 7.13 -10.14 -8.37
CA THR A 326 7.38 -8.97 -9.23
C THR A 326 8.81 -9.06 -9.78
N GLU A 327 8.99 -8.93 -11.09
CA GLU A 327 10.31 -9.04 -11.73
C GLU A 327 11.09 -10.30 -11.29
N CYS A 328 10.39 -11.44 -11.16
CA CYS A 328 10.97 -12.70 -10.69
C CYS A 328 11.00 -13.72 -11.83
N ALA A 329 12.15 -14.34 -12.08
CA ALA A 329 12.24 -15.45 -13.02
C ALA A 329 11.74 -16.74 -12.36
N VAL A 330 10.51 -17.12 -12.69
CA VAL A 330 9.86 -18.33 -12.18
C VAL A 330 10.33 -19.54 -12.97
N SER A 331 10.71 -20.61 -12.25
CA SER A 331 11.14 -21.86 -12.84
C SER A 331 10.04 -22.49 -13.72
N ASP A 332 10.45 -23.19 -14.77
CA ASP A 332 9.54 -23.85 -15.71
C ASP A 332 9.01 -25.17 -15.14
N GLU A 333 8.06 -25.06 -14.22
CA GLU A 333 7.50 -26.19 -13.49
C GLU A 333 5.97 -26.26 -13.58
N ASN A 334 5.41 -27.41 -13.22
CA ASN A 334 3.97 -27.60 -13.08
C ASN A 334 3.59 -27.54 -11.60
N VAL A 335 2.68 -26.65 -11.26
CA VAL A 335 2.14 -26.54 -9.90
C VAL A 335 0.96 -27.53 -9.72
N PRO A 336 1.01 -28.42 -8.72
CA PRO A 336 -0.09 -29.31 -8.34
C PRO A 336 -1.34 -28.53 -7.95
N ARG A 337 -2.52 -29.11 -8.20
CA ARG A 337 -3.82 -28.45 -7.97
C ARG A 337 -4.09 -28.14 -6.49
N ASP A 338 -3.38 -28.79 -5.58
CA ASP A 338 -3.49 -28.73 -4.13
C ASP A 338 -2.34 -27.94 -3.46
N ALA A 339 -1.43 -27.35 -4.25
CA ALA A 339 -0.29 -26.60 -3.73
C ALA A 339 -0.68 -25.32 -2.98
N PHE A 340 -1.71 -24.60 -3.44
CA PHE A 340 -2.06 -23.26 -2.95
C PHE A 340 -3.52 -23.15 -2.46
N LEU A 341 -3.95 -24.08 -1.60
CA LEU A 341 -5.34 -24.18 -1.15
C LEU A 341 -5.87 -22.96 -0.38
N LYS A 342 -5.00 -22.23 0.33
CA LYS A 342 -5.37 -21.04 1.12
C LYS A 342 -5.15 -19.72 0.38
N LEU A 343 -4.59 -19.76 -0.82
CA LEU A 343 -4.20 -18.56 -1.55
C LEU A 343 -5.45 -17.80 -2.03
N LYS A 344 -5.60 -16.56 -1.57
CA LYS A 344 -6.72 -15.65 -1.84
C LYS A 344 -6.33 -14.45 -2.69
N SER A 345 -5.08 -14.00 -2.57
CA SER A 345 -4.55 -12.85 -3.33
C SER A 345 -3.28 -13.26 -4.07
N LEU A 346 -3.24 -13.00 -5.37
CA LEU A 346 -2.11 -13.30 -6.23
C LEU A 346 -1.74 -12.07 -7.06
N ALA A 347 -0.49 -11.65 -6.99
CA ALA A 347 0.07 -10.62 -7.84
C ALA A 347 1.24 -11.19 -8.66
N LEU A 348 1.19 -11.01 -9.98
CA LEU A 348 2.21 -11.47 -10.91
C LEU A 348 2.61 -10.33 -11.83
N ALA A 349 3.92 -10.14 -12.00
CA ALA A 349 4.49 -9.28 -13.02
C ALA A 349 5.27 -10.13 -14.04
N ASP A 350 6.41 -9.62 -14.50
CA ASP A 350 7.25 -10.30 -15.48
C ASP A 350 8.05 -11.47 -14.92
N GLY A 351 8.48 -12.36 -15.82
CA GLY A 351 9.38 -13.48 -15.54
C GLY A 351 8.71 -14.83 -15.27
N ILE A 352 7.39 -14.95 -15.45
CA ILE A 352 6.67 -16.23 -15.41
C ILE A 352 6.34 -16.73 -16.83
N LYS A 353 6.60 -18.01 -17.12
CA LYS A 353 6.25 -18.65 -18.41
C LYS A 353 4.81 -19.16 -18.43
N GLU A 354 4.30 -19.49 -19.61
CA GLU A 354 2.91 -19.94 -19.83
C GLU A 354 2.49 -21.12 -18.93
N LYS A 355 3.31 -22.16 -18.89
CA LYS A 355 3.02 -23.39 -18.13
C LYS A 355 2.93 -23.15 -16.61
N PRO A 356 3.93 -22.54 -15.94
CA PRO A 356 3.80 -22.20 -14.52
C PRO A 356 2.67 -21.19 -14.26
N PHE A 357 2.43 -20.23 -15.16
CA PHE A 357 1.33 -19.26 -15.04
C PHE A 357 -0.04 -19.94 -14.92
N PHE A 358 -0.41 -20.78 -15.90
CA PHE A 358 -1.72 -21.44 -15.87
C PHE A 358 -1.83 -22.54 -14.82
N SER A 359 -0.73 -23.24 -14.48
CA SER A 359 -0.77 -24.23 -13.40
C SER A 359 -0.93 -23.58 -12.02
N LEU A 360 -0.31 -22.41 -11.79
CA LEU A 360 -0.50 -21.62 -10.57
C LEU A 360 -1.93 -21.13 -10.42
N LEU A 361 -2.51 -20.55 -11.48
CA LEU A 361 -3.92 -20.14 -11.48
C LEU A 361 -4.85 -21.31 -11.14
N ARG A 362 -4.52 -22.53 -11.60
CA ARG A 362 -5.27 -23.76 -11.34
C ARG A 362 -5.14 -24.27 -9.91
N ALA A 363 -3.97 -24.09 -9.31
CA ALA A 363 -3.72 -24.43 -7.92
C ALA A 363 -4.44 -23.46 -6.96
N ALA A 364 -4.54 -22.19 -7.34
CA ALA A 364 -5.18 -21.12 -6.57
C ALA A 364 -6.71 -21.08 -6.76
N ARG A 365 -7.42 -22.15 -6.37
CA ARG A 365 -8.88 -22.25 -6.57
C ARG A 365 -9.70 -21.25 -5.77
N GLY A 366 -9.21 -20.86 -4.60
CA GLY A 366 -9.87 -19.91 -3.68
C GLY A 366 -9.57 -18.44 -3.97
N LEU A 367 -9.00 -18.13 -5.15
CA LEU A 367 -8.52 -16.80 -5.47
C LEU A 367 -9.67 -15.78 -5.51
N THR A 368 -9.56 -14.74 -4.69
CA THR A 368 -10.52 -13.62 -4.60
C THR A 368 -9.97 -12.34 -5.23
N GLU A 369 -8.65 -12.21 -5.32
CA GLU A 369 -7.96 -11.07 -5.91
C GLU A 369 -6.83 -11.52 -6.83
N LEU A 370 -6.79 -10.97 -8.04
CA LEU A 370 -5.72 -11.20 -9.01
C LEU A 370 -5.20 -9.87 -9.54
N ARG A 371 -3.89 -9.67 -9.48
CA ARG A 371 -3.21 -8.48 -10.02
C ARG A 371 -2.14 -8.91 -11.02
N LEU A 372 -2.29 -8.46 -12.26
CA LEU A 372 -1.40 -8.77 -13.38
C LEU A 372 -0.75 -7.47 -13.81
N GLU A 373 0.54 -7.32 -13.56
CA GLU A 373 1.21 -6.02 -13.64
C GLU A 373 1.96 -5.75 -14.96
N ASN A 374 2.02 -6.74 -15.85
CA ASN A 374 2.74 -6.60 -17.11
C ASN A 374 1.90 -7.02 -18.31
N ARG A 375 2.33 -6.60 -19.50
CA ARG A 375 1.68 -6.90 -20.78
C ARG A 375 1.46 -8.40 -20.99
N TRP A 376 2.48 -9.22 -20.73
CA TRP A 376 2.42 -10.65 -21.04
C TRP A 376 1.40 -11.38 -20.15
N THR A 377 1.42 -11.18 -18.83
CA THR A 377 0.46 -11.83 -17.92
C THR A 377 -0.97 -11.39 -18.20
N VAL A 378 -1.18 -10.10 -18.51
CA VAL A 378 -2.50 -9.60 -18.93
C VAL A 378 -2.96 -10.27 -20.22
N MET A 379 -2.11 -10.31 -21.26
CA MET A 379 -2.42 -10.99 -22.52
C MET A 379 -2.78 -12.46 -22.30
N MET A 380 -1.98 -13.19 -21.50
CA MET A 380 -2.21 -14.62 -21.24
C MET A 380 -3.49 -14.87 -20.45
N PHE A 381 -3.82 -14.00 -19.49
CA PHE A 381 -5.07 -14.13 -18.74
C PHE A 381 -6.28 -13.79 -19.61
N VAL A 382 -6.23 -12.69 -20.36
CA VAL A 382 -7.32 -12.24 -21.22
C VAL A 382 -7.52 -13.21 -22.39
N GLY A 383 -6.47 -13.58 -23.11
CA GLY A 383 -6.53 -14.53 -24.24
C GLY A 383 -6.79 -15.97 -23.81
N GLY A 384 -6.35 -16.34 -22.60
CA GLY A 384 -6.48 -17.70 -22.09
C GLY A 384 -5.51 -18.68 -22.75
N PRO A 385 -5.54 -19.96 -22.34
CA PRO A 385 -4.63 -20.97 -22.84
C PRO A 385 -5.02 -21.43 -24.26
N LEU A 386 -4.04 -21.57 -25.16
CA LEU A 386 -4.28 -21.88 -26.59
C LEU A 386 -4.95 -23.25 -26.82
N ASN A 387 -4.57 -24.27 -26.03
CA ASN A 387 -4.96 -25.67 -26.28
C ASN A 387 -5.66 -26.31 -25.07
N SER A 388 -6.28 -25.52 -24.20
CA SER A 388 -6.95 -26.07 -23.02
C SER A 388 -8.18 -25.23 -22.64
N PRO A 389 -9.15 -25.79 -21.91
CA PRO A 389 -10.29 -25.01 -21.48
C PRO A 389 -9.84 -23.90 -20.51
N ARG A 390 -10.42 -22.72 -20.68
CA ARG A 390 -10.25 -21.61 -19.76
C ARG A 390 -10.70 -22.02 -18.37
N GLN A 391 -9.85 -21.74 -17.38
CA GLN A 391 -10.20 -21.98 -15.99
C GLN A 391 -11.29 -21.00 -15.55
N ARG A 392 -12.32 -21.53 -14.88
CA ARG A 392 -13.27 -20.71 -14.14
C ARG A 392 -12.71 -20.31 -12.79
N HIS A 393 -12.77 -19.03 -12.50
CA HIS A 393 -12.42 -18.39 -11.25
C HIS A 393 -13.70 -17.97 -10.52
N GLU A 394 -14.35 -18.95 -9.88
CA GLU A 394 -15.68 -18.80 -9.27
C GLU A 394 -15.72 -17.75 -8.16
N PHE A 395 -14.59 -17.50 -7.48
CA PHE A 395 -14.51 -16.59 -6.33
C PHE A 395 -13.77 -15.28 -6.62
N LEU A 396 -13.29 -15.06 -7.84
CA LEU A 396 -12.51 -13.87 -8.16
C LEU A 396 -13.41 -12.63 -8.17
N ARG A 397 -13.18 -11.73 -7.21
CA ARG A 397 -14.00 -10.51 -7.01
C ARG A 397 -13.28 -9.25 -7.47
N SER A 398 -11.95 -9.21 -7.38
CA SER A 398 -11.12 -8.08 -7.77
C SER A 398 -10.06 -8.51 -8.78
N LEU A 399 -10.03 -7.86 -9.94
CA LEU A 399 -9.04 -8.07 -10.99
C LEU A 399 -8.35 -6.76 -11.34
N THR A 400 -7.02 -6.75 -11.32
CA THR A 400 -6.20 -5.65 -11.84
C THR A 400 -5.46 -6.12 -13.08
N LEU A 401 -5.74 -5.47 -14.21
CA LEU A 401 -5.02 -5.60 -15.46
C LEU A 401 -4.15 -4.35 -15.67
N GLY A 402 -2.89 -4.44 -15.24
CA GLY A 402 -1.86 -3.40 -15.33
C GLY A 402 -1.40 -3.19 -16.77
N THR A 403 -2.27 -2.58 -17.58
CA THR A 403 -2.01 -2.23 -18.96
C THR A 403 -2.82 -1.00 -19.34
N ASP A 404 -2.23 -0.15 -20.17
CA ASP A 404 -2.84 0.97 -20.89
C ASP A 404 -3.13 0.62 -22.37
N LEU A 405 -2.57 -0.49 -22.85
CA LEU A 405 -2.66 -0.92 -24.24
C LEU A 405 -4.08 -1.22 -24.68
N ALA A 406 -4.39 -0.82 -25.91
CA ALA A 406 -5.57 -1.24 -26.66
C ALA A 406 -5.66 -2.77 -26.82
N VAL A 407 -6.87 -3.29 -26.99
CA VAL A 407 -7.15 -4.74 -27.10
C VAL A 407 -6.37 -5.37 -28.26
N THR A 408 -6.32 -4.70 -29.40
CA THR A 408 -5.56 -5.14 -30.58
C THR A 408 -4.05 -5.20 -30.33
N ARG A 409 -3.50 -4.26 -29.54
CA ARG A 409 -2.07 -4.22 -29.17
C ARG A 409 -1.71 -5.29 -28.13
N LEU A 410 -2.67 -5.70 -27.31
CA LEU A 410 -2.56 -6.87 -26.44
C LEU A 410 -2.61 -8.19 -27.20
N GLN A 411 -2.87 -8.19 -28.51
CA GLN A 411 -3.04 -9.40 -29.33
C GLN A 411 -4.17 -10.30 -28.83
N VAL A 412 -5.21 -9.69 -28.27
CA VAL A 412 -6.44 -10.38 -27.85
C VAL A 412 -7.63 -9.83 -28.62
N SER A 413 -8.69 -10.61 -28.71
CA SER A 413 -9.93 -10.26 -29.40
C SER A 413 -11.04 -9.87 -28.42
N ILE A 414 -12.13 -9.30 -28.95
CA ILE A 414 -13.35 -9.05 -28.17
C ILE A 414 -13.97 -10.37 -27.66
N ALA A 415 -13.85 -11.45 -28.42
CA ALA A 415 -14.32 -12.78 -27.98
C ALA A 415 -13.55 -13.28 -26.75
N ASP A 416 -12.25 -12.97 -26.66
CA ASP A 416 -11.42 -13.31 -25.50
C ASP A 416 -11.86 -12.54 -24.25
N LEU A 417 -12.24 -11.27 -24.39
CA LEU A 417 -12.82 -10.49 -23.30
C LEU A 417 -14.14 -11.08 -22.82
N HIS A 418 -15.04 -11.48 -23.73
CA HIS A 418 -16.27 -12.19 -23.34
C HIS A 418 -15.96 -13.49 -22.59
N ALA A 419 -15.02 -14.30 -23.09
CA ALA A 419 -14.62 -15.55 -22.46
C ALA A 419 -13.99 -15.32 -21.07
N MET A 420 -13.17 -14.28 -20.92
CA MET A 420 -12.61 -13.86 -19.63
C MET A 420 -13.75 -13.53 -18.66
N MET A 421 -14.70 -12.68 -19.05
CA MET A 421 -15.81 -12.29 -18.17
C MET A 421 -16.71 -13.47 -17.78
N GLN A 422 -16.95 -14.41 -18.70
CA GLN A 422 -17.67 -15.66 -18.41
C GLN A 422 -16.92 -16.57 -17.43
N SER A 423 -15.59 -16.51 -17.45
CA SER A 423 -14.73 -17.28 -16.54
C SER A 423 -14.60 -16.66 -15.15
N THR A 424 -15.02 -15.41 -14.96
CA THR A 424 -14.95 -14.68 -13.69
C THR A 424 -16.35 -14.22 -13.24
N PRO A 425 -17.28 -15.15 -12.94
CA PRO A 425 -18.68 -14.82 -12.71
C PRO A 425 -18.94 -13.96 -11.47
N ALA A 426 -18.05 -14.01 -10.47
CA ALA A 426 -18.13 -13.25 -9.23
C ALA A 426 -17.39 -11.90 -9.28
N LEU A 427 -16.86 -11.50 -10.45
CA LEU A 427 -16.09 -10.27 -10.57
C LEU A 427 -16.96 -9.05 -10.23
N VAL A 428 -16.48 -8.24 -9.28
CA VAL A 428 -17.15 -7.01 -8.82
C VAL A 428 -16.34 -5.78 -9.24
N THR A 429 -15.01 -5.87 -9.24
CA THR A 429 -14.12 -4.74 -9.53
C THR A 429 -13.07 -5.14 -10.56
N LEU A 430 -12.90 -4.30 -11.59
CA LEU A 430 -11.84 -4.38 -12.58
C LEU A 430 -11.04 -3.07 -12.58
N ARG A 431 -9.71 -3.18 -12.40
CA ARG A 431 -8.78 -2.06 -12.55
C ARG A 431 -8.01 -2.19 -13.84
N THR A 432 -8.01 -1.15 -14.66
CA THR A 432 -7.18 -1.10 -15.87
C THR A 432 -7.13 0.32 -16.41
N ASP A 433 -6.02 0.66 -17.05
CA ASP A 433 -5.84 1.94 -17.73
C ASP A 433 -6.12 1.82 -19.25
N SER A 434 -6.40 0.60 -19.73
CA SER A 434 -6.79 0.33 -21.11
C SER A 434 -8.20 0.84 -21.39
N TYR A 435 -8.30 1.89 -22.21
CA TYR A 435 -9.58 2.47 -22.62
C TYR A 435 -10.50 1.43 -23.30
N ASP A 436 -9.97 0.59 -24.18
CA ASP A 436 -10.75 -0.42 -24.89
C ASP A 436 -11.40 -1.43 -23.93
N ILE A 437 -10.63 -1.94 -22.96
CA ILE A 437 -11.15 -2.89 -21.96
C ILE A 437 -12.21 -2.21 -21.09
N ARG A 438 -11.98 -0.95 -20.70
CA ARG A 438 -12.97 -0.15 -19.94
C ARG A 438 -14.25 0.04 -20.72
N LEU A 439 -14.17 0.43 -22.00
CA LEU A 439 -15.33 0.60 -22.87
C LEU A 439 -16.12 -0.70 -23.02
N PHE A 440 -15.43 -1.82 -23.25
CA PHE A 440 -16.05 -3.14 -23.34
C PHE A 440 -16.79 -3.50 -22.04
N VAL A 441 -16.12 -3.43 -20.89
CA VAL A 441 -16.73 -3.81 -19.61
C VAL A 441 -17.85 -2.87 -19.20
N GLY A 442 -17.68 -1.56 -19.42
CA GLY A 442 -18.71 -0.56 -19.13
C GLY A 442 -19.99 -0.80 -19.94
N HIS A 443 -19.86 -1.27 -21.19
CA HIS A 443 -21.00 -1.55 -22.06
C HIS A 443 -21.64 -2.91 -21.78
N PHE A 444 -20.85 -3.99 -21.73
CA PHE A 444 -21.37 -5.36 -21.67
C PHE A 444 -21.53 -5.92 -20.26
N HIS A 445 -20.85 -5.33 -19.26
CA HIS A 445 -20.83 -5.80 -17.88
C HIS A 445 -20.96 -4.65 -16.87
N PRO A 446 -22.05 -3.85 -16.93
CA PRO A 446 -22.22 -2.64 -16.12
C PRO A 446 -22.25 -2.89 -14.60
N ARG A 447 -22.44 -4.15 -14.17
CA ARG A 447 -22.33 -4.55 -12.76
C ARG A 447 -20.89 -4.54 -12.23
N VAL A 448 -19.90 -4.57 -13.13
CA VAL A 448 -18.48 -4.58 -12.77
C VAL A 448 -17.98 -3.15 -12.70
N ARG A 449 -17.45 -2.79 -11.54
CA ARG A 449 -16.91 -1.47 -11.26
C ARG A 449 -15.56 -1.29 -11.93
N LEU A 450 -15.42 -0.21 -12.70
CA LEU A 450 -14.17 0.15 -13.37
C LEU A 450 -13.42 1.21 -12.57
N THR A 451 -12.15 0.95 -12.29
CA THR A 451 -11.26 1.89 -11.59
C THR A 451 -9.93 1.97 -12.32
N TRP A 452 -9.19 3.07 -12.15
CA TRP A 452 -7.83 3.21 -12.69
C TRP A 452 -6.85 2.37 -11.88
N THR A 453 -5.72 1.95 -12.47
CA THR A 453 -4.71 1.19 -11.72
C THR A 453 -3.91 2.08 -10.77
N ALA A 454 -3.75 3.35 -11.15
CA ALA A 454 -3.17 4.41 -10.35
C ALA A 454 -4.22 5.45 -9.94
N CYS A 455 -4.00 6.11 -8.80
CA CYS A 455 -4.86 7.19 -8.36
C CYS A 455 -4.62 8.46 -9.20
N THR A 456 -5.63 8.86 -9.97
CA THR A 456 -5.59 10.05 -10.83
C THR A 456 -5.44 11.35 -10.04
N VAL A 457 -6.11 11.44 -8.88
CA VAL A 457 -5.98 12.59 -7.97
C VAL A 457 -4.55 12.72 -7.45
N CYS A 458 -3.93 11.62 -7.00
CA CYS A 458 -2.53 11.64 -6.60
C CYS A 458 -1.61 12.08 -7.72
N ALA A 459 -1.78 11.53 -8.92
CA ALA A 459 -0.97 11.90 -10.08
C ALA A 459 -1.10 13.40 -10.42
N ALA A 460 -2.31 13.96 -10.30
CA ALA A 460 -2.57 15.37 -10.61
C ALA A 460 -2.14 16.35 -9.51
N GLU A 461 -2.32 15.98 -8.23
CA GLU A 461 -2.21 16.88 -7.10
C GLU A 461 -0.86 16.81 -6.37
N PHE A 462 -0.21 15.65 -6.40
CA PHE A 462 1.10 15.46 -5.75
C PHE A 462 2.17 16.47 -6.22
N PRO A 463 2.40 16.71 -7.53
CA PRO A 463 3.41 17.67 -7.97
C PRO A 463 3.05 19.14 -7.70
N LYS A 464 1.81 19.42 -7.27
CA LYS A 464 1.36 20.79 -6.95
C LYS A 464 1.58 21.18 -5.48
N MET A 465 2.01 20.22 -4.64
CA MET A 465 2.17 20.45 -3.20
C MET A 465 3.26 21.50 -2.91
N ASP A 466 4.43 21.34 -3.52
CA ASP A 466 5.53 22.30 -3.48
C ASP A 466 6.55 22.03 -4.61
N ALA A 467 7.55 22.91 -4.73
CA ALA A 467 8.57 22.81 -5.78
C ALA A 467 9.46 21.57 -5.66
N GLU A 468 9.73 21.08 -4.46
CA GLU A 468 10.55 19.88 -4.24
C GLU A 468 9.77 18.61 -4.60
N GLN A 469 8.49 18.53 -4.23
CA GLN A 469 7.62 17.44 -4.64
C GLN A 469 7.42 17.44 -6.15
N ALA A 470 7.34 18.60 -6.79
CA ALA A 470 7.34 18.71 -8.24
C ALA A 470 8.64 18.16 -8.87
N GLU A 471 9.79 18.41 -8.24
CA GLU A 471 11.08 17.85 -8.68
C GLU A 471 11.15 16.33 -8.48
N MET A 472 10.82 15.82 -7.30
CA MET A 472 10.77 14.38 -7.04
C MET A 472 9.80 13.67 -8.00
N TRP A 473 8.64 14.26 -8.24
CA TRP A 473 7.68 13.74 -9.20
C TRP A 473 8.29 13.74 -10.61
N ARG A 474 8.99 14.80 -11.05
CA ARG A 474 9.69 14.79 -12.34
C ARG A 474 10.80 13.74 -12.41
N ASP A 475 11.55 13.51 -11.34
CA ASP A 475 12.58 12.47 -11.32
C ASP A 475 11.98 11.06 -11.45
N VAL A 476 10.82 10.83 -10.83
CA VAL A 476 10.09 9.56 -10.87
C VAL A 476 9.28 9.38 -12.17
N TYR A 477 8.73 10.47 -12.74
CA TYR A 477 7.79 10.43 -13.87
C TYR A 477 8.36 10.88 -15.21
N ILE A 478 9.38 11.75 -15.23
CA ILE A 478 10.01 12.30 -16.46
C ILE A 478 11.46 11.81 -16.62
N GLY A 479 12.09 11.34 -15.54
CA GLY A 479 13.53 11.09 -15.40
C GLY A 479 14.21 10.09 -16.35
N ASP A 480 13.50 9.44 -17.26
CA ASP A 480 14.08 8.59 -18.32
C ASP A 480 13.97 9.18 -19.74
N LEU A 481 13.22 10.25 -19.95
CA LEU A 481 13.24 10.97 -21.24
C LEU A 481 14.53 11.80 -21.43
N LEU A 482 15.27 12.08 -20.36
CA LEU A 482 16.49 12.90 -20.39
C LEU A 482 17.80 12.16 -20.06
N LYS A 483 17.74 10.89 -19.64
CA LYS A 483 18.94 10.03 -19.46
C LYS A 483 19.31 9.19 -20.69
N GLY A 484 18.59 9.36 -21.81
CA GLY A 484 18.92 8.82 -23.12
C GLY A 484 20.16 9.43 -23.82
N ASN A 485 20.98 10.22 -23.13
CA ASN A 485 22.16 10.88 -23.71
C ASN A 485 23.51 10.53 -23.07
N CYS A 486 23.62 9.40 -22.37
CA CYS A 486 24.92 8.89 -21.90
C CYS A 486 25.07 7.37 -22.12
N LYS A 487 25.37 6.97 -23.36
CA LYS A 487 26.38 5.98 -23.78
C LYS A 487 26.12 5.52 -25.20
N GLY A 488 26.57 6.32 -26.17
CA GLY A 488 26.89 5.81 -27.49
C GLY A 488 28.14 4.93 -27.39
N HIS A 489 27.96 3.62 -27.29
CA HIS A 489 28.99 2.69 -27.71
C HIS A 489 28.93 2.58 -29.23
N ARG A 490 29.73 3.42 -29.91
CA ARG A 490 30.20 3.12 -31.26
C ARG A 490 31.23 2.00 -31.13
N ASN A 491 30.88 0.81 -31.61
CA ASN A 491 31.87 -0.22 -31.93
C ASN A 491 32.54 0.19 -33.24
N GLY A 492 33.87 0.34 -33.19
CA GLY A 492 34.75 -0.08 -34.27
C GLY A 492 35.14 -1.53 -34.04
#